data_AF-A0A419X3Q0-F1
#
_entry.id   AF-A0A419X3Q0-F1
#
_cell.length_a   1.000
_cell.length_b   1.000
_cell.length_c   1.000
_cell.angle_alpha   90.00
_cell.angle_beta   90.00
_cell.angle_gamma   90.00
#
_symmetry.space_group_name_H-M   'P 1'
#
loop_
_entity.id
_entity.type
_entity.pdbx_description
1 polymer ?
#
loop_
_entity_poly.entity_id
_entity_poly.type
_entity_poly.pdbx_seq_one_letter_code
_entity_poly.pdbx_strand_id
1 'polypeptide(L)' 'MAYNRRNYLITVLEIQEVYLKHRDNHTQKWIYENLIYPNWRISQRTLTNYLSINARKELKELDAELVKV' A
#
# COMPACT_ATOMS: atom_id res chain seq x y z
N MET A 1 1.85 20.36 -0.22
CA MET A 1 2.98 19.40 -0.29
C MET A 1 2.57 18.13 -1.06
N ALA A 2 2.62 18.16 -2.38
CA ALA A 2 2.30 17.00 -3.23
C ALA A 2 3.25 15.79 -3.01
N TYR A 3 4.49 16.06 -2.61
CA TYR A 3 5.50 15.04 -2.28
C TYR A 3 5.07 14.05 -1.18
N ASN A 4 4.28 14.48 -0.20
CA ASN A 4 3.87 13.62 0.91
C ASN A 4 2.81 12.59 0.47
N ARG A 5 1.93 12.96 -0.47
CA ARG A 5 0.87 12.07 -0.95
C ARG A 5 1.42 11.01 -1.90
N ARG A 6 2.39 11.38 -2.76
CA ARG A 6 3.07 10.41 -3.63
C ARG A 6 3.77 9.32 -2.83
N ASN A 7 4.58 9.70 -1.84
CA ASN A 7 5.30 8.74 -0.99
C ASN A 7 4.34 7.84 -0.21
N TYR A 8 3.24 8.39 0.30
CA TYR A 8 2.18 7.60 0.94
C TYR A 8 1.61 6.54 -0.01
N LEU A 9 1.23 6.92 -1.23
CA LEU A 9 0.67 5.99 -2.22
C LEU A 9 1.66 4.91 -2.63
N ILE A 10 2.95 5.23 -2.72
CA ILE A 10 4.02 4.26 -2.98
C ILE A 10 4.09 3.22 -1.85
N THR A 11 4.14 3.67 -0.59
CA THR A 11 4.16 2.75 0.56
C THR A 11 2.91 1.86 0.61
N VAL A 12 1.74 2.43 0.32
CA VAL A 12 0.50 1.65 0.24
C VAL A 12 0.59 0.58 -0.87
N LEU A 13 1.10 0.94 -2.04
CA LEU A 13 1.26 0.03 -3.17
C LEU A 13 2.25 -1.10 -2.84
N GLU A 14 3.39 -0.79 -2.22
CA GLU A 14 4.37 -1.78 -1.77
C GLU A 14 3.75 -2.81 -0.81
N ILE A 15 2.99 -2.34 0.19
CA ILE A 15 2.30 -3.22 1.14
C ILE A 15 1.26 -4.08 0.42
N GLN A 16 0.51 -3.51 -0.52
CA GLN A 16 -0.46 -4.24 -1.33
C GLN A 16 0.21 -5.33 -2.17
N GLU A 17 1.35 -5.06 -2.79
CA GLU A 17 2.10 -6.03 -3.59
C GLU A 17 2.62 -7.19 -2.73
N VAL A 18 3.19 -6.88 -1.57
CA VAL A 18 3.64 -7.91 -0.60
C VAL A 18 2.47 -8.78 -0.16
N TYR A 19 1.33 -8.16 0.15
CA TYR A 19 0.11 -8.88 0.50
C TYR A 19 -0.37 -9.78 -0.64
N LEU A 20 -0.51 -9.23 -1.86
CA LEU A 20 -0.98 -9.95 -3.04
C LEU A 20 -0.09 -11.15 -3.40
N LYS A 21 1.23 -11.02 -3.25
CA LYS A 21 2.20 -12.09 -3.51
C LYS A 21 2.07 -13.28 -2.55
N HIS A 22 1.58 -13.06 -1.33
CA HIS A 22 1.53 -14.09 -0.29
C HIS A 22 0.10 -14.53 0.07
N ARG A 23 -0.93 -13.82 -0.40
CA ARG A 23 -2.35 -14.09 -0.06
C ARG A 23 -2.80 -15.51 -0.44
N ASP A 24 -2.22 -16.08 -1.50
CA ASP A 24 -2.65 -17.37 -2.03
C ASP A 24 -2.05 -18.54 -1.19
N ASN A 25 -0.97 -18.29 -0.46
CA ASN A 25 -0.24 -19.29 0.33
C ASN A 25 -0.47 -19.15 1.85
N HIS A 26 -0.87 -17.98 2.31
CA HIS A 26 -0.96 -17.67 3.73
C HIS A 26 -2.24 -16.93 4.09
N THR A 27 -2.70 -17.10 5.33
CA THR A 27 -3.83 -16.34 5.86
C THR A 27 -3.46 -14.86 6.03
N GLN A 28 -4.45 -13.98 5.89
CA GLN A 28 -4.29 -12.54 6.10
C GLN A 28 -3.64 -12.21 7.44
N LYS A 29 -4.00 -12.94 8.51
CA LYS A 29 -3.38 -12.80 9.84
C LYS A 29 -1.89 -13.14 9.81
N TRP A 30 -1.51 -14.26 9.19
CA TRP A 30 -0.11 -14.68 9.09
C TRP A 30 0.72 -13.66 8.30
N ILE A 31 0.19 -13.18 7.17
CA ILE A 31 0.85 -12.15 6.34
C ILE A 31 1.03 -10.86 7.15
N TYR A 32 0.02 -10.46 7.91
CA TYR A 32 0.13 -9.29 8.77
C TYR A 32 1.23 -9.46 9.82
N GLU A 33 1.22 -10.56 10.57
CA GLU A 33 2.13 -10.78 11.71
C GLU A 33 3.58 -10.99 11.26
N ASN A 34 3.81 -11.69 10.14
CA ASN A 34 5.15 -12.10 9.72
C ASN A 34 5.76 -11.18 8.67
N LEU A 35 4.97 -10.56 7.80
CA LEU A 35 5.49 -9.77 6.67
C LEU A 35 5.23 -8.28 6.82
N ILE A 36 4.05 -7.87 7.32
CA ILE A 36 3.65 -6.46 7.27
C ILE A 36 4.00 -5.73 8.57
N TYR A 37 3.64 -6.27 9.71
CA TYR A 37 3.91 -5.66 11.02
C TYR A 37 5.41 -5.46 11.31
N PRO A 38 6.31 -6.42 11.01
CA PRO A 38 7.74 -6.25 11.30
C PRO A 38 8.40 -5.13 10.47
N ASN A 39 7.94 -4.95 9.23
CA ASN A 39 8.55 -4.02 8.27
C ASN A 39 7.96 -2.61 8.36
N TRP A 40 6.63 -2.46 8.40
CA TRP A 40 5.95 -1.15 8.39
C TRP A 40 5.37 -0.73 9.73
N ARG A 41 5.29 -1.64 10.72
CA ARG A 41 4.75 -1.37 12.08
C ARG A 41 3.36 -0.73 12.07
N ILE A 42 2.55 -1.07 11.08
CA ILE A 42 1.17 -0.58 10.94
C ILE A 42 0.20 -1.49 11.68
N SER A 43 -0.96 -0.95 12.05
CA SER A 43 -2.04 -1.75 12.65
C SER A 43 -2.76 -2.60 11.60
N GLN A 44 -3.45 -3.67 12.03
CA GLN A 44 -4.30 -4.48 11.14
C GLN A 44 -5.38 -3.65 10.46
N ARG A 45 -5.97 -2.68 11.19
CA ARG A 45 -6.96 -1.76 10.62
C ARG A 45 -6.38 -0.92 9.49
N THR A 46 -5.13 -0.46 9.66
CA THR A 46 -4.41 0.30 8.64
C THR A 46 -4.19 -0.56 7.39
N LEU A 47 -3.82 -1.83 7.55
CA LEU A 47 -3.70 -2.77 6.44
C LEU A 47 -5.02 -2.92 5.67
N THR A 48 -6.15 -3.12 6.36
CA THR A 48 -7.46 -3.24 5.70
C THR A 48 -7.84 -1.97 4.94
N ASN A 49 -7.56 -0.80 5.51
CA ASN A 49 -7.74 0.47 4.82
C ASN A 49 -6.88 0.54 3.56
N TYR A 50 -5.61 0.16 3.65
CA TYR A 50 -4.69 0.13 2.51
C TYR A 50 -5.17 -0.81 1.42
N LEU A 51 -5.65 -2.01 1.75
CA LEU A 51 -6.20 -2.95 0.77
C LEU A 51 -7.45 -2.43 0.06
N SER A 52 -8.17 -1.48 0.67
CA SER A 52 -9.37 -0.86 0.08
C SER A 52 -9.06 0.34 -0.83
N ILE A 53 -7.84 0.89 -0.75
CA ILE A 53 -7.41 2.04 -1.55
C ILE A 53 -6.96 1.56 -2.94
N ASN A 54 -7.43 2.23 -4.00
CA ASN A 54 -6.93 1.97 -5.36
C ASN A 54 -5.63 2.75 -5.63
N ALA A 55 -4.56 2.39 -4.90
CA ALA A 55 -3.31 3.14 -4.88
C ALA A 55 -2.67 3.26 -6.28
N ARG A 56 -2.79 2.21 -7.10
CA ARG A 56 -2.28 2.21 -8.48
C ARG A 56 -2.97 3.25 -9.37
N LYS A 57 -4.28 3.43 -9.21
CA LYS A 57 -5.04 4.45 -9.95
C LYS A 57 -4.69 5.85 -9.45
N GLU A 58 -4.71 6.06 -8.13
CA GLU A 58 -4.39 7.37 -7.54
C GLU A 58 -2.97 7.82 -7.88
N LEU A 59 -1.98 6.90 -7.86
CA LEU A 59 -0.60 7.24 -8.21
C LEU A 59 -0.49 7.65 -9.68
N LYS A 60 -1.20 6.96 -10.59
CA LYS A 60 -1.23 7.29 -12.01
C LYS A 60 -1.87 8.65 -12.27
N GLU A 61 -2.95 8.97 -11.57
CA GLU A 61 -3.60 10.28 -11.66
C GLU A 61 -2.68 11.39 -11.16
N LEU A 62 -1.98 11.16 -10.05
CA LEU A 62 -1.06 12.12 -9.45
C LEU A 62 0.19 12.36 -10.31
N ASP A 63 0.76 11.30 -10.89
CA ASP A 63 1.87 11.43 -11.84
C ASP A 63 1.41 12.12 -13.14
N ALA A 64 0.19 11.86 -13.62
CA ALA A 64 -0.37 12.53 -14.80
C ALA A 64 -0.67 14.02 -14.56
N GLU A 65 -1.02 14.40 -13.32
CA GLU A 65 -1.21 15.79 -12.92
C GLU A 65 0.13 16.55 -12.85
N LEU A 66 1.19 15.91 -12.32
CA LEU A 66 2.54 16.48 -12.26
C LEU A 66 3.16 16.76 -13.63
N VAL A 67 2.85 15.95 -14.65
CA VAL A 67 3.38 16.12 -16.03
C VAL A 67 2.69 17.25 -16.80
N LYS A 68 1.53 17.73 -16.33
CA LYS A 68 0.75 18.80 -17.00
C LYS A 68 1.15 20.23 -16.58
N VAL A 69 2.11 20.37 -15.67
CA VAL A 69 2.63 21.66 -15.16
C VAL A 69 3.99 21.94 -15.81
#